data_AF-A0A2D8LP81-F1
#
_entry.id   AF-A0A2D8LP81-F1
#
_cell.length_a   1.000
_cell.length_b   1.000
_cell.length_c   1.000
_cell.angle_alpha   90.00
_cell.angle_beta   90.00
_cell.angle_gamma   90.00
#
_symmetry.space_group_name_H-M   'P 1'
#
loop_
_entity.id
_entity.type
_entity.pdbx_description
1 polymer ?
#
loop_
_entity_poly.entity_id
_entity_poly.type
_entity_poly.pdbx_seq_one_letter_code
_entity_poly.pdbx_strand_id
1 'polypeptide(L)'
;MLFFLFFQFSVSGQNFEGTFPDDFFGIYTGTLAISSERGNQEVMMEFHLLPTEIEGKYTYTLVYGEGESKQVREYHLLEKNKEKGTYVVDENNGIVLDDKVIGNRMYALFEVNETLLTTFITFETDHLVFEIVATPKAKKRVTHADDEAKTEVISYPITTVQRAVLQKQ
;
A
#
# COMPACT_ATOMS: atom_id res chain seq x y z
N MET A 1 45.14 -32.07 13.03
CA MET A 1 44.76 -30.87 12.26
C MET A 1 43.29 -31.01 11.89
N LEU A 2 42.40 -30.34 12.61
CA LEU A 2 40.94 -30.47 12.47
C LEU A 2 40.47 -29.48 11.38
N PHE A 3 39.97 -29.98 10.26
CA PHE A 3 39.50 -29.15 9.15
C PHE A 3 38.03 -28.78 9.41
N PHE A 4 37.77 -27.51 9.75
CA PHE A 4 36.41 -26.99 9.88
C PHE A 4 35.86 -26.66 8.48
N LEU A 5 34.80 -27.38 8.07
CA LEU A 5 34.05 -27.09 6.86
C LEU A 5 33.08 -25.93 7.15
N PHE A 6 33.34 -24.74 6.60
CA PHE A 6 32.39 -23.63 6.66
C PHE A 6 31.31 -23.82 5.60
N PHE A 7 30.10 -24.14 6.03
CA PHE A 7 28.92 -24.15 5.18
C PHE A 7 28.44 -22.71 5.00
N GLN A 8 28.73 -22.10 3.85
CA GLN A 8 28.22 -20.78 3.49
C GLN A 8 26.76 -20.92 3.06
N PHE A 9 25.82 -20.64 3.97
CA PHE A 9 24.44 -20.36 3.59
C PHE A 9 24.42 -19.00 2.90
N SER A 10 24.32 -18.99 1.58
CA SER A 10 23.92 -17.79 0.85
C SER A 10 22.44 -17.59 1.12
N VAL A 11 22.10 -16.66 2.01
CA VAL A 11 20.75 -16.11 2.09
C VAL A 11 20.57 -15.29 0.83
N SER A 12 20.03 -15.91 -0.22
CA SER A 12 19.43 -15.16 -1.31
C SER A 12 18.26 -14.40 -0.71
N GLY A 13 18.42 -13.09 -0.49
CA GLY A 13 17.26 -12.21 -0.36
C GLY A 13 16.39 -12.47 -1.59
N GLN A 14 15.12 -12.81 -1.40
CA GLN A 14 14.20 -13.01 -2.51
C GLN A 14 14.07 -11.66 -3.22
N ASN A 15 14.84 -11.47 -4.29
CA ASN A 15 14.53 -10.43 -5.25
C ASN A 15 13.20 -10.85 -5.87
N PHE A 16 12.15 -10.13 -5.55
CA PHE A 16 10.86 -10.36 -6.17
C PHE A 16 11.01 -10.08 -7.67
N GLU A 17 10.88 -11.13 -8.49
CA GLU A 17 10.89 -11.03 -9.95
C GLU A 17 9.46 -10.90 -10.46
N GLY A 18 9.06 -9.68 -10.81
CA GLY A 18 7.81 -9.42 -11.52
C GLY A 18 7.72 -8.00 -12.05
N THR A 19 7.07 -7.86 -13.19
CA THR A 19 6.85 -6.61 -13.90
C THR A 19 5.50 -6.05 -13.49
N PHE A 20 5.50 -4.94 -12.77
CA PHE A 20 4.27 -4.23 -12.45
C PHE A 20 3.71 -3.48 -13.67
N PRO A 21 2.39 -3.50 -13.91
CA PRO A 21 1.36 -4.25 -13.17
C PRO A 21 1.11 -5.67 -13.71
N ASP A 22 1.69 -6.02 -14.86
CA ASP A 22 1.31 -7.17 -15.68
C ASP A 22 1.34 -8.52 -14.93
N ASP A 23 2.39 -8.78 -14.15
CA ASP A 23 2.54 -10.03 -13.40
C ASP A 23 1.65 -10.09 -12.15
N PHE A 24 1.06 -8.96 -11.76
CA PHE A 24 0.27 -8.82 -10.53
C PHE A 24 -1.24 -8.72 -10.77
N PHE A 25 -1.69 -8.88 -12.01
CA PHE A 25 -3.12 -8.92 -12.26
C PHE A 25 -3.79 -10.07 -11.51
N GLY A 26 -4.95 -9.77 -10.92
CA GLY A 26 -5.74 -10.72 -10.14
C GLY A 26 -6.81 -10.05 -9.29
N ILE A 27 -7.66 -10.91 -8.75
CA ILE A 27 -8.59 -10.59 -7.67
C ILE A 27 -8.00 -11.18 -6.39
N TYR A 28 -7.82 -10.34 -5.39
CA TYR A 28 -7.24 -10.69 -4.11
C TYR A 28 -8.29 -10.51 -3.03
N THR A 29 -8.44 -11.48 -2.13
CA THR A 29 -9.48 -11.43 -1.09
C THR A 29 -8.93 -11.80 0.27
N GLY A 30 -9.54 -11.27 1.33
CA GLY A 30 -9.15 -11.56 2.70
C GLY A 30 -9.86 -10.67 3.70
N THR A 31 -9.32 -10.61 4.91
CA THR A 31 -9.87 -9.82 6.01
C THR A 31 -8.97 -8.63 6.29
N LEU A 32 -9.56 -7.43 6.27
CA LEU A 32 -8.91 -6.20 6.68
C LEU A 32 -9.08 -6.01 8.18
N ALA A 33 -7.98 -6.09 8.91
CA ALA A 33 -7.93 -5.72 10.32
C ALA A 33 -7.69 -4.21 10.44
N ILE A 34 -8.58 -3.51 11.14
CA ILE A 34 -8.48 -2.07 11.40
C ILE A 34 -8.26 -1.88 12.90
N SER A 35 -7.12 -1.32 13.27
CA SER A 35 -6.80 -0.93 14.64
C SER A 35 -6.75 0.59 14.76
N SER A 36 -7.47 1.14 15.73
CA SER A 36 -7.55 2.59 15.95
C SER A 36 -7.69 2.94 17.43
N GLU A 37 -7.58 4.23 17.76
CA GLU A 37 -7.88 4.74 19.11
C GLU A 37 -9.31 4.39 19.60
N ARG A 38 -10.24 4.08 18.69
CA ARG A 38 -11.63 3.70 19.01
C ARG A 38 -11.81 2.20 19.24
N GLY A 39 -10.76 1.40 19.03
CA GLY A 39 -10.78 -0.06 19.12
C GLY A 39 -10.43 -0.74 17.80
N ASN A 40 -10.56 -2.06 17.81
CA ASN A 40 -10.25 -2.94 16.69
C ASN A 40 -11.53 -3.45 16.02
N GLN A 41 -11.50 -3.57 14.70
CA GLN A 41 -12.59 -4.12 13.89
C GLN A 41 -12.00 -4.90 12.71
N GLU A 42 -12.78 -5.82 12.16
CA GLU A 42 -12.42 -6.60 10.97
C GLU A 42 -13.51 -6.46 9.91
N VAL A 43 -13.10 -6.34 8.65
CA VAL A 43 -14.01 -6.18 7.51
C VAL A 43 -13.51 -7.06 6.36
N MET A 44 -14.40 -7.81 5.72
CA MET A 44 -14.05 -8.54 4.50
C MET A 44 -13.64 -7.56 3.40
N MET A 45 -12.55 -7.86 2.70
CA MET A 45 -12.00 -6.97 1.68
C MET A 45 -11.60 -7.74 0.43
N GLU A 46 -11.82 -7.11 -0.72
CA GLU A 46 -11.24 -7.52 -1.99
C GLU A 46 -10.47 -6.36 -2.63
N PHE A 47 -9.39 -6.70 -3.34
CA PHE A 47 -8.66 -5.79 -4.22
C PHE A 47 -8.58 -6.41 -5.60
N HIS A 48 -9.03 -5.68 -6.62
CA HIS A 48 -8.98 -6.13 -8.01
C HIS A 48 -8.03 -5.25 -8.79
N LEU A 49 -6.98 -5.86 -9.34
CA LEU A 49 -6.05 -5.24 -10.28
C LEU A 49 -6.13 -6.03 -11.58
N LEU A 50 -6.72 -5.46 -12.62
CA LEU A 50 -6.99 -6.19 -13.88
C LEU A 50 -6.67 -5.32 -15.09
N PRO A 51 -6.28 -5.93 -16.23
CA PRO A 51 -6.12 -5.20 -17.48
C PRO A 51 -7.46 -4.64 -17.96
N THR A 52 -7.40 -3.52 -18.71
CA THR A 52 -8.52 -3.06 -19.52
C THR A 52 -8.15 -3.13 -20.99
N GLU A 53 -9.11 -2.88 -21.88
CA GLU A 53 -8.87 -2.75 -23.33
C GLU A 53 -8.03 -1.52 -23.70
N ILE A 54 -7.80 -0.60 -22.74
CA ILE A 54 -7.02 0.62 -22.95
C ILE A 54 -5.62 0.41 -22.35
N GLU A 55 -4.60 0.47 -23.20
CA GLU A 55 -3.20 0.40 -22.76
C GLU A 55 -2.90 1.50 -21.73
N GLY A 56 -2.18 1.13 -20.67
CA GLY A 56 -1.82 2.01 -19.58
C GLY A 56 -2.99 2.39 -18.65
N LYS A 57 -4.16 1.74 -18.79
CA LYS A 57 -5.30 1.89 -17.89
C LYS A 57 -5.71 0.52 -17.36
N TYR A 58 -5.82 0.42 -16.04
CA TYR A 58 -6.12 -0.81 -15.33
C TYR A 58 -7.28 -0.58 -14.37
N THR A 59 -8.02 -1.64 -14.08
CA THR A 59 -8.97 -1.64 -12.97
C THR A 59 -8.21 -1.54 -11.66
N TYR A 60 -8.70 -0.71 -10.75
CA TYR A 60 -8.27 -0.65 -9.36
C TYR A 60 -9.54 -0.63 -8.51
N THR A 61 -10.07 -1.81 -8.17
CA THR A 61 -11.33 -1.90 -7.43
C THR A 61 -11.08 -2.32 -6.00
N LEU A 62 -11.64 -1.57 -5.06
CA LEU A 62 -11.68 -1.96 -3.65
C LEU A 62 -13.10 -2.37 -3.29
N VAL A 63 -13.25 -3.53 -2.68
CA VAL A 63 -14.53 -4.00 -2.14
C VAL A 63 -14.39 -4.14 -0.64
N TYR A 64 -15.33 -3.57 0.11
CA TYR A 64 -15.40 -3.69 1.57
C TYR A 64 -16.75 -4.26 2.00
N GLY A 65 -16.73 -5.17 2.97
CA GLY A 65 -17.92 -5.82 3.50
C GLY A 65 -18.57 -6.79 2.52
N GLU A 66 -19.70 -7.34 2.94
CA GLU A 66 -20.47 -8.34 2.21
C GLU A 66 -21.98 -8.11 2.34
N GLY A 67 -22.76 -8.73 1.47
CA GLY A 67 -24.22 -8.59 1.44
C GLY A 67 -24.67 -7.13 1.36
N GLU A 68 -25.60 -6.75 2.23
CA GLU A 68 -26.16 -5.38 2.30
C GLU A 68 -25.13 -4.31 2.73
N SER A 69 -24.02 -4.72 3.37
CA SER A 69 -22.96 -3.80 3.79
C SER A 69 -21.86 -3.60 2.72
N LYS A 70 -21.98 -4.30 1.59
CA LYS A 70 -20.98 -4.29 0.52
C LYS A 70 -20.84 -2.89 -0.07
N GLN A 71 -19.62 -2.37 -0.06
CA GLN A 71 -19.24 -1.13 -0.70
C GLN A 71 -18.21 -1.44 -1.78
N VAL A 72 -18.52 -1.06 -3.01
CA VAL A 72 -17.61 -1.19 -4.16
C VAL A 72 -17.09 0.19 -4.52
N ARG A 73 -15.78 0.32 -4.61
CA ARG A 73 -15.08 1.52 -5.07
C ARG A 73 -14.38 1.21 -6.37
N GLU A 74 -15.04 1.56 -7.47
CA GLU A 74 -14.57 1.29 -8.83
C GLU A 74 -13.62 2.43 -9.28
N TYR A 75 -12.32 2.26 -9.05
CA TYR A 75 -11.29 3.21 -9.46
C TYR A 75 -10.51 2.69 -10.67
N HIS A 76 -9.66 3.55 -11.23
CA HIS A 76 -8.70 3.16 -12.26
C HIS A 76 -7.28 3.45 -11.84
N LEU A 77 -6.36 2.55 -12.16
CA LEU A 77 -4.93 2.83 -12.12
C LEU A 77 -4.46 3.24 -13.52
N LEU A 78 -3.78 4.38 -13.61
CA LEU A 78 -3.30 4.96 -14.86
C LEU A 78 -1.77 5.02 -14.85
N GLU A 79 -1.15 4.57 -15.94
CA GLU A 79 0.28 4.76 -16.14
C GLU A 79 0.59 6.22 -16.48
N LYS A 80 1.53 6.82 -15.75
CA LYS A 80 2.09 8.13 -16.10
C LYS A 80 3.50 8.01 -16.64
N ASN A 81 4.31 7.18 -16.00
CA ASN A 81 5.65 6.83 -16.47
C ASN A 81 6.05 5.46 -15.90
N LYS A 82 5.81 4.40 -16.67
CA LYS A 82 6.09 3.00 -16.27
C LYS A 82 7.57 2.78 -15.91
N GLU A 83 8.50 3.32 -16.70
CA GLU A 83 9.94 3.19 -16.45
C GLU A 83 10.39 3.79 -15.12
N LYS A 84 9.73 4.87 -14.68
CA LYS A 84 9.97 5.50 -13.38
C LYS A 84 9.06 4.97 -12.28
N GLY A 85 8.18 4.01 -12.56
CA GLY A 85 7.19 3.52 -11.61
C GLY A 85 6.21 4.60 -11.15
N THR A 86 5.88 5.59 -11.99
CA THR A 86 4.92 6.65 -11.65
C THR A 86 3.55 6.29 -12.22
N TYR A 87 2.57 6.19 -11.32
CA TYR A 87 1.20 5.84 -11.60
C TYR A 87 0.27 6.83 -10.92
N VAL A 88 -1.01 6.74 -11.25
CA VAL A 88 -2.07 7.54 -10.64
C VAL A 88 -3.29 6.66 -10.42
N VAL A 89 -3.87 6.69 -9.22
CA VAL A 89 -5.23 6.16 -8.98
C VAL A 89 -6.24 7.28 -9.22
N ASP A 90 -7.13 7.08 -10.18
CA ASP A 90 -8.27 7.94 -10.49
C ASP A 90 -9.54 7.36 -9.86
N GLU A 91 -10.12 8.08 -8.89
CA GLU A 91 -11.32 7.65 -8.19
C GLU A 91 -12.62 7.86 -9.01
N ASN A 92 -12.52 8.36 -10.24
CA ASN A 92 -13.62 8.62 -11.16
C ASN A 92 -14.63 9.66 -10.65
N ASN A 93 -14.23 10.50 -9.69
CA ASN A 93 -15.07 11.55 -9.10
C ASN A 93 -14.33 12.90 -9.02
N GLY A 94 -13.23 13.04 -9.76
CA GLY A 94 -12.34 14.21 -9.74
C GLY A 94 -11.22 14.14 -8.70
N ILE A 95 -11.20 13.12 -7.85
CA ILE A 95 -10.08 12.82 -6.95
C ILE A 95 -9.07 11.95 -7.67
N VAL A 96 -7.81 12.36 -7.58
CA VAL A 96 -6.66 11.73 -8.23
C VAL A 96 -5.56 11.60 -7.19
N LEU A 97 -5.03 10.39 -7.03
CA LEU A 97 -3.96 10.09 -6.08
C LEU A 97 -2.69 9.77 -6.85
N ASP A 98 -1.59 10.41 -6.45
CA ASP A 98 -0.27 10.10 -7.01
C ASP A 98 0.30 8.84 -6.36
N ASP A 99 0.75 7.91 -7.20
CA ASP A 99 1.28 6.63 -6.77
C ASP A 99 2.68 6.39 -7.31
N LYS A 100 3.51 5.77 -6.47
CA LYS A 100 4.85 5.33 -6.80
C LYS A 100 4.95 3.83 -6.65
N VAL A 101 5.51 3.15 -7.64
CA VAL A 101 5.86 1.73 -7.58
C VAL A 101 7.37 1.60 -7.56
N ILE A 102 7.87 0.83 -6.59
CA ILE A 102 9.29 0.48 -6.45
C ILE A 102 9.36 -1.01 -6.14
N GLY A 103 9.99 -1.79 -7.03
CA GLY A 103 9.98 -3.25 -6.93
C GLY A 103 8.55 -3.78 -6.97
N ASN A 104 8.18 -4.56 -5.96
CA ASN A 104 6.86 -5.17 -5.80
C ASN A 104 5.92 -4.36 -4.90
N ARG A 105 6.23 -3.09 -4.60
CA ARG A 105 5.42 -2.28 -3.68
C ARG A 105 4.96 -0.97 -4.31
N MET A 106 3.66 -0.72 -4.17
CA MET A 106 2.99 0.53 -4.52
C MET A 106 2.81 1.38 -3.27
N TYR A 107 2.99 2.69 -3.42
CA TYR A 107 2.98 3.68 -2.35
C TYR A 107 2.12 4.87 -2.78
N ALA A 108 1.18 5.28 -1.93
CA ALA A 108 0.53 6.58 -2.04
C ALA A 108 0.63 7.33 -0.71
N LEU A 109 0.74 8.64 -0.77
CA LEU A 109 0.67 9.53 0.38
C LEU A 109 -0.21 10.72 0.01
N PHE A 110 -1.32 10.87 0.72
CA PHE A 110 -2.27 11.93 0.44
C PHE A 110 -2.93 12.44 1.72
N GLU A 111 -3.58 13.58 1.60
CA GLU A 111 -4.32 14.23 2.67
C GLU A 111 -5.79 14.34 2.29
N VAL A 112 -6.68 13.93 3.20
CA VAL A 112 -8.11 14.17 3.08
C VAL A 112 -8.68 14.55 4.43
N ASN A 113 -9.45 15.63 4.49
CA ASN A 113 -10.07 16.13 5.72
C ASN A 113 -9.09 16.22 6.91
N GLU A 114 -7.94 16.89 6.73
CA GLU A 114 -6.88 17.05 7.75
C GLU A 114 -6.28 15.74 8.29
N THR A 115 -6.49 14.63 7.57
CA THR A 115 -5.90 13.33 7.88
C THR A 115 -4.89 12.99 6.80
N LEU A 116 -3.65 12.73 7.19
CA LEU A 116 -2.62 12.17 6.31
C LEU A 116 -2.80 10.66 6.28
N LEU A 117 -2.87 10.09 5.07
CA LEU A 117 -2.92 8.65 4.83
C LEU A 117 -1.73 8.25 3.98
N THR A 118 -1.03 7.22 4.42
CA THR A 118 -0.06 6.51 3.59
C THR A 118 -0.63 5.13 3.29
N THR A 119 -0.76 4.80 2.01
CA THR A 119 -1.19 3.49 1.56
C THR A 119 0.01 2.72 1.03
N PHE A 120 -0.02 1.42 1.26
CA PHE A 120 0.94 0.50 0.72
C PHE A 120 0.25 -0.74 0.20
N ILE A 121 0.65 -1.18 -1.00
CA ILE A 121 0.26 -2.48 -1.52
C ILE A 121 1.55 -3.20 -1.90
N THR A 122 1.86 -4.28 -1.19
CA THR A 122 3.03 -5.12 -1.49
C THR A 122 2.56 -6.40 -2.12
N PHE A 123 2.96 -6.63 -3.35
CA PHE A 123 2.58 -7.80 -4.09
C PHE A 123 3.59 -8.91 -3.89
N GLU A 124 3.10 -10.09 -3.51
CA GLU A 124 3.89 -11.31 -3.37
C GLU A 124 3.42 -12.32 -4.42
N THR A 125 4.01 -13.52 -4.41
CA THR A 125 3.75 -14.53 -5.46
C THR A 125 2.29 -15.01 -5.48
N ASP A 126 1.72 -15.23 -4.31
CA ASP A 126 0.39 -15.84 -4.11
C ASP A 126 -0.61 -14.92 -3.38
N HIS A 127 -0.14 -13.77 -2.88
CA HIS A 127 -0.93 -12.84 -2.12
C HIS A 127 -0.43 -11.41 -2.29
N LEU A 128 -1.13 -10.46 -1.70
CA LEU A 128 -0.60 -9.13 -1.45
C LEU A 128 -0.87 -8.70 -0.02
N VAL A 129 -0.07 -7.76 0.47
CA VAL A 129 -0.28 -7.07 1.75
C VAL A 129 -0.78 -5.67 1.45
N PHE A 130 -2.03 -5.41 1.82
CA PHE A 130 -2.64 -4.09 1.77
C PHE A 130 -2.53 -3.42 3.13
N GLU A 131 -2.02 -2.19 3.17
CA GLU A 131 -1.85 -1.44 4.40
C GLU A 131 -2.22 0.03 4.22
N ILE A 132 -2.93 0.60 5.20
CA ILE A 132 -3.16 2.02 5.34
C ILE A 132 -2.72 2.46 6.73
N VAL A 133 -1.89 3.48 6.78
CA VAL A 133 -1.50 4.16 8.02
C VAL A 133 -2.09 5.56 7.97
N ALA A 134 -2.81 5.97 9.01
CA ALA A 134 -3.44 7.28 9.07
C ALA A 134 -3.12 8.05 10.37
N THR A 135 -3.02 9.36 10.23
CA THR A 135 -2.75 10.28 11.33
C THR A 135 -3.42 11.64 11.11
N PRO A 136 -4.05 12.25 12.14
CA PRO A 136 -4.54 13.61 12.05
C PRO A 136 -3.36 14.59 12.00
N LYS A 137 -3.32 15.42 10.97
CA LYS A 137 -2.28 16.45 10.77
C LYS A 137 -2.19 17.42 11.94
N ALA A 138 -3.33 17.71 12.58
CA ALA A 138 -3.41 18.55 13.77
C ALA A 138 -2.69 17.97 15.01
N LYS A 139 -2.47 16.65 15.10
CA LYS A 139 -1.76 16.00 16.22
C LYS A 139 -0.23 16.00 16.05
N LYS A 140 0.31 16.78 15.10
CA LYS A 140 1.75 16.86 14.86
C LYS A 140 2.52 17.27 16.12
N ARG A 141 3.68 16.63 16.34
CA ARG A 141 4.65 17.03 17.35
C ARG A 141 5.84 17.66 16.64
N VAL A 142 6.13 18.91 16.98
CA VAL A 142 7.30 19.64 16.50
C VAL A 142 8.40 19.54 17.55
N THR A 143 9.60 19.16 17.12
CA THR A 143 10.80 19.05 17.96
C THR A 143 11.97 19.69 17.23
N HIS A 144 13.03 20.03 17.97
CA HIS A 144 14.24 20.59 17.40
C HIS A 144 15.44 19.76 17.87
N ALA A 145 16.43 19.57 17.00
CA ALA A 145 17.70 18.96 17.38
C ALA A 145 18.37 19.77 18.49
N ASP A 146 19.07 19.10 19.41
CA ASP A 146 19.84 19.77 20.45
C ASP A 146 21.27 20.09 19.99
N ASP A 147 21.36 20.82 18.88
CA ASP A 147 22.59 21.35 18.31
C ASP A 147 22.44 22.85 18.00
N GLU A 148 23.51 23.50 17.52
CA GLU A 148 23.47 24.91 17.13
C GLU A 148 22.53 25.17 15.95
N ALA A 149 22.37 24.19 15.05
CA ALA A 149 21.53 24.33 13.87
C ALA A 149 20.03 24.29 14.21
N LYS A 150 19.63 23.74 15.37
CA LYS A 150 18.26 23.64 15.87
C LYS A 150 17.31 23.12 14.78
N THR A 151 17.71 22.05 14.09
CA THR A 151 16.93 21.49 12.98
C THR A 151 15.53 21.08 13.45
N GLU A 152 14.49 21.63 12.82
CA GLU A 152 13.09 21.29 13.12
C GLU A 152 12.72 19.93 12.53
N VAL A 153 12.05 19.09 13.33
CA VAL A 153 11.47 17.82 12.91
C VAL A 153 10.01 17.77 13.34
N ILE A 154 9.14 17.52 12.36
CA ILE A 154 7.71 17.30 12.56
C ILE A 154 7.44 15.79 12.50
N SER A 155 6.86 15.25 13.56
CA SER A 155 6.40 13.88 13.64
C SER A 155 4.89 13.83 13.78
N TYR A 156 4.25 12.79 13.26
CA TYR A 156 2.81 12.58 13.35
C TYR A 156 2.54 11.25 14.05
N PRO A 157 1.74 11.22 15.13
CA PRO A 157 1.40 9.98 15.82
C PRO A 157 0.42 9.16 14.97
N ILE A 158 0.75 7.90 14.72
CA ILE A 158 -0.17 7.00 14.01
C ILE A 158 -1.37 6.70 14.90
N THR A 159 -2.59 7.01 14.43
CA THR A 159 -3.83 6.77 15.18
C THR A 159 -4.65 5.62 14.65
N THR A 160 -4.41 5.24 13.39
CA THR A 160 -5.12 4.14 12.72
C THR A 160 -4.15 3.36 11.84
N VAL A 161 -4.21 2.05 11.93
CA VAL A 161 -3.56 1.12 11.00
C VAL A 161 -4.63 0.17 10.47
N GLN A 162 -4.73 0.05 9.16
CA GLN A 162 -5.54 -0.96 8.48
C GLN A 162 -4.59 -1.89 7.75
N ARG A 163 -4.73 -3.20 7.95
CA ARG A 163 -3.84 -4.17 7.32
C ARG A 163 -4.60 -5.43 6.93
N ALA A 164 -4.39 -5.88 5.69
CA ALA A 164 -4.91 -7.14 5.19
C ALA A 164 -3.80 -7.93 4.49
N VAL A 165 -3.87 -9.25 4.60
CA VAL A 165 -3.18 -10.18 3.69
C VAL A 165 -4.26 -10.72 2.78
N LEU A 166 -4.21 -10.34 1.50
CA LEU A 166 -5.23 -10.70 0.52
C LEU A 166 -4.68 -11.79 -0.40
N GLN A 167 -5.31 -12.96 -0.38
CA GLN A 167 -4.92 -14.12 -1.18
C GLN A 167 -5.43 -13.99 -2.61
N LYS A 168 -4.57 -14.25 -3.59
CA LYS A 168 -4.96 -14.27 -5.00
C LYS A 168 -5.94 -15.43 -5.23
N GLN A 169 -7.03 -15.16 -5.94
CA GLN A 169 -8.06 -16.15 -6.29
C GLN A 169 -7.78 -16.82 -7.63
#